data_AF-A0A9X3F223-F1
#
_entry.id   AF-A0A9X3F223-F1
#
_cell.length_a   1.000
_cell.length_b   1.000
_cell.length_c   1.000
_cell.angle_alpha   90.00
_cell.angle_beta   90.00
_cell.angle_gamma   90.00
#
_symmetry.space_group_name_H-M   'P 1'
#
loop_
_entity.id
_entity.type
_entity.pdbx_description
1 polymer ?
#
loop_
_entity_poly.entity_id
_entity_poly.type
_entity_poly.pdbx_seq_one_letter_code
_entity_poly.pdbx_strand_id
1 'polypeptide(L)'
;MTVWRVLDRNNVKPILKRKKKAEFKRYNKLIPGERIQLDVTKLRNKVYQFTAIDDCTRLKAIRLYENKKCESSIHFLGELLDDFGFPIQRIQTDWGTEFFNYDFQYELHEHFMKFRPIKPKSPHLNGKVERTQQTDKIEFWQHVDLTQSLQVLRNLAANWQGFYNNKRPHSSLDGKTPMQKFKTVEKDIPIQPEVTLLFMDSCETIWPRSYEYLKLRNKK
;
A
#
# COMPACT_ATOMS: atom_id res chain seq x y z
N MET A 1 -6.39 -33.55 44.95
CA MET A 1 -5.83 -34.03 43.66
C MET A 1 -6.52 -33.25 42.55
N THR A 2 -5.81 -32.54 41.67
CA THR A 2 -6.45 -31.68 40.65
C THR A 2 -6.82 -32.48 39.39
N VAL A 3 -7.90 -32.09 38.72
CA VAL A 3 -8.39 -32.72 37.47
C VAL A 3 -7.28 -32.83 36.43
N TRP A 4 -6.42 -31.81 36.31
CA TRP A 4 -5.29 -31.82 35.40
C TRP A 4 -4.31 -32.99 35.64
N ARG A 5 -3.98 -33.29 36.91
CA ARG A 5 -3.08 -34.40 37.27
C ARG A 5 -3.68 -35.77 36.97
N VAL A 6 -5.01 -35.90 37.06
CA VAL A 6 -5.72 -37.14 36.72
C VAL A 6 -5.70 -37.37 35.20
N LEU A 7 -5.91 -36.33 34.41
CA LEU A 7 -5.90 -36.41 32.94
C LEU A 7 -4.51 -36.71 32.39
N ASP A 8 -3.47 -36.06 32.95
CA ASP A 8 -2.07 -36.27 32.58
C ASP A 8 -1.61 -37.71 32.88
N ARG A 9 -1.93 -38.22 34.08
CA ARG A 9 -1.63 -39.60 34.48
C ARG A 9 -2.27 -40.65 33.56
N ASN A 10 -3.43 -40.35 32.97
CA ASN A 10 -4.15 -41.26 32.08
C ASN A 10 -3.86 -41.01 30.59
N ASN A 11 -2.83 -40.21 30.25
CA ASN A 11 -2.47 -39.90 28.86
C ASN A 11 -3.64 -39.35 28.01
N VAL A 12 -4.58 -38.65 28.64
CA VAL A 12 -5.73 -38.08 27.93
C VAL A 12 -5.27 -36.85 27.16
N LYS A 13 -5.25 -36.94 25.83
CA LYS A 13 -4.87 -35.81 24.96
C LYS A 13 -5.80 -34.62 25.22
N PRO A 14 -5.26 -33.40 25.41
CA PRO A 14 -6.09 -32.22 25.61
C PRO A 14 -6.97 -31.96 24.39
N ILE A 15 -8.24 -31.61 24.62
CA ILE A 15 -9.16 -31.24 23.56
C ILE A 15 -8.60 -30.01 22.85
N LEU A 16 -8.18 -30.18 21.59
CA LEU A 16 -7.77 -29.09 20.73
C LEU A 16 -9.00 -28.23 20.41
N LYS A 17 -9.28 -27.23 21.25
CA LYS A 17 -10.23 -26.17 20.90
C LYS A 17 -9.63 -25.40 19.73
N ARG A 18 -10.03 -25.76 18.50
CA ARG A 18 -9.66 -25.02 17.30
C ARG A 18 -10.19 -23.59 17.49
N LYS A 19 -9.30 -22.63 17.77
CA LYS A 19 -9.69 -21.22 17.83
C LYS A 19 -10.42 -20.91 16.53
N LYS A 20 -11.69 -20.50 16.61
CA LYS A 20 -12.36 -19.91 15.44
C LYS A 20 -11.43 -18.80 14.95
N LYS A 21 -11.01 -18.86 13.68
CA LYS A 21 -10.32 -17.72 13.08
C LYS A 21 -11.26 -16.54 13.25
N ALA A 22 -10.79 -15.48 13.91
CA ALA A 22 -11.58 -14.27 14.06
C ALA A 22 -12.03 -13.81 12.67
N GLU A 23 -13.28 -13.34 12.56
CA GLU A 23 -13.75 -12.76 11.31
C GLU A 23 -12.87 -11.55 10.99
N PHE A 24 -12.19 -11.62 9.84
CA PHE A 24 -11.33 -10.54 9.39
C PHE A 24 -12.21 -9.41 8.85
N LYS A 25 -12.28 -8.28 9.57
CA LYS A 25 -12.89 -7.05 9.05
C LYS A 25 -12.01 -6.51 7.92
N ARG A 26 -12.46 -6.64 6.67
CA ARG A 26 -11.79 -6.04 5.51
C ARG A 26 -12.10 -4.54 5.51
N TYR A 27 -11.09 -3.73 5.81
CA TYR A 27 -11.23 -2.27 5.73
C TYR A 27 -11.14 -1.85 4.26
N ASN A 28 -12.16 -1.15 3.77
CA ASN A 28 -12.18 -0.51 2.46
C ASN A 28 -12.59 0.94 2.62
N LYS A 29 -11.85 1.85 2.00
CA LYS A 29 -12.29 3.23 1.81
C LYS A 29 -13.42 3.30 0.81
N LEU A 30 -14.24 4.33 0.97
CA LEU A 30 -15.40 4.57 0.12
C LEU A 30 -15.06 5.55 -1.00
N ILE A 31 -14.15 6.48 -0.72
CA ILE A 31 -13.78 7.57 -1.63
C ILE A 31 -12.43 7.24 -2.28
N PRO A 32 -12.31 7.31 -3.62
CA PRO A 32 -11.02 7.21 -4.31
C PRO A 32 -10.03 8.26 -3.81
N GLY A 33 -8.76 7.90 -3.66
CA GLY A 33 -7.73 8.85 -3.22
C GLY A 33 -7.76 9.19 -1.73
N GLU A 34 -8.77 8.74 -0.97
CA GLU A 34 -8.80 8.92 0.49
C GLU A 34 -7.57 8.29 1.17
N ARG A 35 -7.08 7.19 0.60
CA ARG A 35 -5.86 6.50 1.02
C ARG A 35 -5.27 5.68 -0.12
N ILE A 36 -4.02 5.97 -0.44
CA ILE A 36 -3.21 5.16 -1.34
C ILE A 36 -2.17 4.40 -0.52
N GLN A 37 -2.06 3.09 -0.73
CA GLN A 37 -0.98 2.28 -0.14
C GLN A 37 0.18 2.24 -1.11
N LEU A 38 1.37 2.57 -0.62
CA LEU A 38 2.60 2.61 -1.41
C LEU A 38 3.64 1.68 -0.78
N ASP A 39 4.29 0.89 -1.62
CA ASP A 39 5.37 -0.01 -1.21
C ASP A 39 6.38 -0.28 -2.35
N VAL A 40 7.58 -0.71 -1.98
CA VAL A 40 8.69 -0.99 -2.90
C VAL A 40 9.18 -2.43 -2.74
N THR A 41 9.15 -3.18 -3.84
CA THR A 41 9.69 -4.54 -3.89
C THR A 41 10.88 -4.63 -4.83
N LYS A 42 11.95 -5.32 -4.42
CA LYS A 42 13.09 -5.61 -5.29
C LYS A 42 12.76 -6.80 -6.21
N LEU A 43 12.85 -6.60 -7.51
CA LEU A 43 12.68 -7.68 -8.50
C LEU A 43 14.01 -8.40 -8.75
N ARG A 44 15.08 -7.62 -9.00
CA ARG A 44 16.45 -8.12 -9.15
C ARG A 44 17.46 -7.04 -8.80
N ASN A 45 18.76 -7.32 -8.99
CA ASN A 45 19.77 -6.29 -8.80
C ASN A 45 19.53 -5.09 -9.72
N LYS A 46 19.57 -3.88 -9.14
CA LYS A 46 19.25 -2.61 -9.80
C LYS A 46 17.88 -2.55 -10.49
N VAL A 47 16.89 -3.30 -10.00
CA VAL A 47 15.50 -3.19 -10.49
C VAL A 47 14.54 -3.29 -9.30
N TYR A 48 13.94 -2.16 -8.97
CA TYR A 48 12.99 -1.98 -7.89
C TYR A 48 11.63 -1.58 -8.45
N GLN A 49 10.60 -2.34 -8.09
CA GLN A 49 9.23 -2.05 -8.41
C GLN A 49 8.64 -1.16 -7.32
N PHE A 50 8.23 0.04 -7.70
CA PHE A 50 7.40 0.92 -6.89
C PHE A 50 5.95 0.62 -7.24
N THR A 51 5.10 0.44 -6.22
CA THR A 51 3.69 0.14 -6.41
C THR A 51 2.85 1.04 -5.52
N ALA A 52 1.85 1.67 -6.13
CA ALA A 52 0.82 2.39 -5.43
C ALA A 52 -0.53 1.76 -5.77
N ILE A 53 -1.40 1.61 -4.76
CA ILE A 53 -2.75 1.09 -4.95
C ILE A 53 -3.77 1.88 -4.15
N ASP A 54 -4.88 2.24 -4.81
CA ASP A 54 -6.00 2.90 -4.17
C ASP A 54 -6.82 1.94 -3.29
N ASP A 55 -7.07 2.37 -2.06
CA ASP A 55 -7.78 1.60 -1.06
C ASP A 55 -9.27 1.44 -1.39
N CYS A 56 -9.87 2.34 -2.17
CA CYS A 56 -11.27 2.23 -2.58
C CYS A 56 -11.45 1.31 -3.80
N THR A 57 -10.74 1.63 -4.89
CA THR A 57 -10.99 1.13 -6.25
C THR A 57 -10.04 0.02 -6.69
N ARG A 58 -8.91 -0.17 -5.98
CA ARG A 58 -7.76 -0.99 -6.44
C ARG A 58 -7.10 -0.47 -7.71
N LEU A 59 -7.32 0.78 -8.12
CA LEU A 59 -6.51 1.38 -9.17
C LEU A 59 -5.05 1.34 -8.75
N LYS A 60 -4.20 0.93 -9.70
CA LYS A 60 -2.80 0.61 -9.44
C LYS A 60 -1.89 1.42 -10.35
N ALA A 61 -0.81 1.93 -9.79
CA ALA A 61 0.33 2.45 -10.53
C ALA A 61 1.58 1.62 -10.21
N ILE A 62 2.36 1.27 -11.23
CA ILE A 62 3.63 0.55 -11.14
C ILE A 62 4.68 1.31 -11.95
N ARG A 63 5.85 1.52 -11.36
CA ARG A 63 7.05 2.00 -12.07
C ARG A 63 8.29 1.24 -11.62
N LEU A 64 9.28 1.15 -12.50
CA LEU A 64 10.55 0.49 -12.23
C LEU A 64 11.71 1.48 -12.20
N TYR A 65 12.53 1.39 -11.15
CA TYR A 65 13.69 2.23 -10.93
C TYR A 65 14.94 1.39 -10.63
N GLU A 66 16.11 1.98 -10.85
CA GLU A 66 17.39 1.29 -10.58
C GLU A 66 17.74 1.21 -9.10
N ASN A 67 17.13 2.08 -8.29
CA ASN A 67 17.34 2.19 -6.87
C ASN A 67 16.03 2.55 -6.18
N LYS A 68 16.05 2.52 -4.84
CA LYS A 68 14.92 2.93 -4.00
C LYS A 68 15.24 4.17 -3.17
N LYS A 69 16.01 5.11 -3.73
CA LYS A 69 16.34 6.35 -3.05
C LYS A 69 15.16 7.31 -3.06
N CYS A 70 15.25 8.37 -2.26
CA CYS A 70 14.20 9.38 -2.11
C CYS A 70 13.82 10.03 -3.44
N GLU A 71 14.78 10.30 -4.32
CA GLU A 71 14.55 10.93 -5.62
C GLU A 71 13.67 10.05 -6.51
N SER A 72 13.84 8.72 -6.44
CA SER A 72 12.97 7.77 -7.16
C SER A 72 11.56 7.73 -6.57
N SER A 73 11.42 7.87 -5.25
CA SER A 73 10.11 7.98 -4.59
C SER A 73 9.36 9.25 -4.97
N ILE A 74 10.05 10.39 -5.05
CA ILE A 74 9.48 11.67 -5.48
C ILE A 74 9.07 11.61 -6.95
N HIS A 75 9.96 11.10 -7.82
CA HIS A 75 9.60 10.91 -9.23
C HIS A 75 8.39 9.99 -9.40
N PHE A 76 8.31 8.91 -8.61
CA PHE A 76 7.14 8.02 -8.62
C PHE A 76 5.87 8.70 -8.12
N LEU A 77 5.98 9.61 -7.15
CA LEU A 77 4.85 10.38 -6.67
C LEU A 77 4.27 11.30 -7.77
N GLY A 78 5.13 11.95 -8.55
CA GLY A 78 4.69 12.74 -9.71
C GLY A 78 3.94 11.88 -10.73
N GLU A 79 4.52 10.76 -11.14
CA GLU A 79 3.88 9.79 -12.06
C GLU A 79 2.55 9.26 -11.52
N LEU A 80 2.44 9.09 -10.20
CA LEU A 80 1.21 8.63 -9.55
C LEU A 80 0.09 9.67 -9.64
N LEU A 81 0.42 10.95 -9.45
CA LEU A 81 -0.56 12.04 -9.56
C LEU A 81 -1.09 12.14 -11.00
N ASP A 82 -0.22 12.00 -11.99
CA ASP A 82 -0.58 11.98 -13.41
C ASP A 82 -1.45 10.76 -13.76
N ASP A 83 -1.08 9.56 -13.28
CA ASP A 83 -1.79 8.31 -13.57
C ASP A 83 -3.21 8.28 -12.98
N PHE A 84 -3.42 8.84 -11.79
CA PHE A 84 -4.71 8.77 -11.10
C PHE A 84 -5.67 9.88 -11.51
N GLY A 85 -5.18 11.10 -11.74
CA GLY A 85 -6.02 12.21 -12.19
C GLY A 85 -7.14 12.60 -11.22
N PHE A 86 -7.02 12.25 -9.93
CA PHE A 86 -7.92 12.67 -8.86
C PHE A 86 -7.15 13.04 -7.59
N PRO A 87 -7.70 13.90 -6.72
CA PRO A 87 -7.04 14.31 -5.48
C PRO A 87 -6.68 13.14 -4.57
N ILE A 88 -5.40 13.04 -4.21
CA ILE A 88 -4.92 12.09 -3.22
C ILE A 88 -4.87 12.80 -1.86
N GLN A 89 -5.49 12.22 -0.84
CA GLN A 89 -5.55 12.83 0.49
C GLN A 89 -4.47 12.28 1.43
N ARG A 90 -4.15 10.98 1.32
CA ARG A 90 -3.24 10.30 2.25
C ARG A 90 -2.41 9.25 1.54
N ILE A 91 -1.11 9.28 1.76
CA ILE A 91 -0.18 8.23 1.38
C ILE A 91 0.14 7.38 2.61
N GLN A 92 -0.16 6.08 2.52
CA GLN A 92 0.15 5.09 3.54
C GLN A 92 1.34 4.24 3.08
N THR A 93 2.40 4.19 3.87
CA THR A 93 3.61 3.39 3.59
C THR A 93 3.99 2.52 4.77
N ASP A 94 4.92 1.61 4.54
CA ASP A 94 5.68 0.97 5.60
C ASP A 94 6.74 1.92 6.21
N TRP A 95 7.66 1.37 7.01
CA TRP A 95 8.77 2.11 7.61
C TRP A 95 10.03 2.14 6.73
N GLY A 96 9.85 2.04 5.41
CA GLY A 96 10.91 2.20 4.43
C GLY A 96 11.67 3.51 4.63
N THR A 97 12.99 3.43 4.60
CA THR A 97 13.90 4.58 4.77
C THR A 97 13.66 5.67 3.72
N GLU A 98 13.21 5.26 2.55
CA GLU A 98 12.86 6.10 1.41
C GLU A 98 11.67 7.03 1.68
N PHE A 99 10.72 6.62 2.53
CA PHE A 99 9.50 7.38 2.82
C PHE A 99 9.63 8.29 4.04
N PHE A 100 10.53 7.95 4.96
CA PHE A 100 10.86 8.78 6.13
C PHE A 100 11.92 9.84 5.83
N ASN A 101 12.35 9.97 4.58
CA ASN A 101 13.17 11.10 4.14
C ASN A 101 12.33 12.40 4.23
N TYR A 102 12.97 13.50 4.64
CA TYR A 102 12.32 14.80 4.74
C TYR A 102 11.86 15.31 3.38
N ASP A 103 12.67 15.16 2.33
CA ASP A 103 12.35 15.67 0.99
C ASP A 103 11.08 15.01 0.44
N PHE A 104 10.91 13.70 0.64
CA PHE A 104 9.69 13.00 0.26
C PHE A 104 8.46 13.50 1.03
N GLN A 105 8.61 13.74 2.35
CA GLN A 105 7.50 14.23 3.16
C GLN A 105 7.16 15.69 2.85
N TYR A 106 8.14 16.53 2.50
CA TYR A 106 7.90 17.89 2.02
C TYR A 106 7.19 17.87 0.67
N GLU A 107 7.61 17.02 -0.26
CA GLU A 107 6.89 16.84 -1.53
C GLU A 107 5.42 16.47 -1.30
N LEU A 108 5.13 15.54 -0.38
CA LEU A 108 3.75 15.22 0.00
C LEU A 108 3.00 16.45 0.51
N HIS A 109 3.63 17.30 1.32
CA HIS A 109 3.02 18.50 1.87
C HIS A 109 2.73 19.56 0.78
N GLU A 110 3.63 19.75 -0.18
CA GLU A 110 3.44 20.65 -1.32
C GLU A 110 2.20 20.27 -2.15
N HIS A 111 1.90 18.97 -2.23
CA HIS A 111 0.69 18.45 -2.88
C HIS A 111 -0.50 18.26 -1.91
N PHE A 112 -0.43 18.81 -0.70
CA PHE A 112 -1.48 18.73 0.33
C PHE A 112 -1.87 17.29 0.73
N MET A 113 -0.93 16.35 0.64
CA MET A 113 -1.08 14.95 1.00
C MET A 113 -0.58 14.66 2.41
N LYS A 114 -1.38 13.93 3.19
CA LYS A 114 -1.01 13.54 4.56
C LYS A 114 -0.16 12.27 4.55
N PHE A 115 1.00 12.32 5.19
CA PHE A 115 1.85 11.14 5.37
C PHE A 115 1.33 10.25 6.51
N ARG A 116 1.11 8.96 6.24
CA ARG A 116 0.53 8.00 7.20
C ARG A 116 1.31 6.68 7.23
N PRO A 117 2.45 6.62 7.93
CA PRO A 117 3.16 5.36 8.09
C PRO A 117 2.33 4.37 8.92
N ILE A 118 2.38 3.09 8.57
CA ILE A 118 1.69 2.04 9.36
C ILE A 118 2.24 1.98 10.78
N LYS A 119 1.45 1.48 11.73
CA LYS A 119 1.96 1.26 13.09
C LYS A 119 3.10 0.21 13.07
N PRO A 120 4.19 0.42 13.84
CA PRO A 120 5.21 -0.61 14.00
C PRO A 120 4.62 -1.97 14.37
N LYS A 121 5.21 -3.05 13.83
CA LYS A 121 4.76 -4.44 14.04
C LYS A 121 3.32 -4.73 13.57
N SER A 122 2.79 -3.92 12.64
CA SER A 122 1.46 -4.12 12.06
C SER A 122 1.50 -4.26 10.53
N PRO A 123 2.28 -5.23 9.98
CA PRO A 123 2.48 -5.38 8.53
C PRO A 123 1.16 -5.61 7.77
N HIS A 124 0.20 -6.29 8.41
CA HIS A 124 -1.14 -6.54 7.86
C HIS A 124 -1.91 -5.29 7.42
N LEU A 125 -1.53 -4.08 7.88
CA LEU A 125 -2.16 -2.82 7.47
C LEU A 125 -1.82 -2.42 6.03
N ASN A 126 -0.71 -2.91 5.47
CA ASN A 126 -0.31 -2.70 4.08
C ASN A 126 -0.68 -3.88 3.16
N GLY A 127 -1.58 -4.75 3.62
CA GLY A 127 -1.87 -6.00 2.94
C GLY A 127 -2.46 -5.86 1.52
N LYS A 128 -2.97 -4.69 1.11
CA LYS A 128 -3.50 -4.52 -0.25
C LYS A 128 -2.38 -4.32 -1.26
N VAL A 129 -1.37 -3.49 -0.94
CA VAL A 129 -0.21 -3.33 -1.83
C VAL A 129 0.63 -4.61 -1.86
N GLU A 130 0.85 -5.25 -0.70
CA GLU A 130 1.55 -6.54 -0.62
C GLU A 130 0.84 -7.63 -1.45
N ARG A 131 -0.50 -7.73 -1.33
CA ARG A 131 -1.27 -8.72 -2.11
C ARG A 131 -1.18 -8.45 -3.60
N THR A 132 -1.14 -7.19 -4.00
CA THR A 132 -1.02 -6.79 -5.40
C THR A 132 0.37 -7.08 -5.96
N GLN A 133 1.44 -6.78 -5.21
CA GLN A 133 2.80 -7.19 -5.60
C GLN A 133 2.92 -8.71 -5.71
N GLN A 134 2.25 -9.46 -4.83
CA GLN A 134 2.18 -10.92 -4.95
C GLN A 134 1.47 -11.35 -6.25
N THR A 135 0.38 -10.67 -6.63
CA THR A 135 -0.28 -10.88 -7.93
C THR A 135 0.67 -10.60 -9.07
N ASP A 136 1.38 -9.46 -9.06
CA ASP A 136 2.35 -9.10 -10.10
C ASP A 136 3.46 -10.16 -10.21
N LYS A 137 3.95 -10.67 -9.07
CA LYS A 137 4.96 -11.71 -9.05
C LYS A 137 4.47 -13.01 -9.71
N ILE A 138 3.29 -13.48 -9.32
CA ILE A 138 2.77 -14.80 -9.73
C ILE A 138 2.24 -14.76 -11.16
N GLU A 139 1.45 -13.75 -11.51
CA GLU A 139 0.73 -13.70 -12.79
C GLU A 139 1.54 -13.06 -13.91
N PHE A 140 2.60 -12.31 -13.58
CA PHE A 140 3.35 -11.54 -14.57
C PHE A 140 4.85 -11.78 -14.50
N TRP A 141 5.55 -11.39 -13.43
CA TRP A 141 7.01 -11.44 -13.39
C TRP A 141 7.61 -12.84 -13.47
N GLN A 142 6.88 -13.88 -13.04
CA GLN A 142 7.30 -15.28 -13.23
C GLN A 142 7.33 -15.71 -14.70
N HIS A 143 6.66 -14.98 -15.59
CA HIS A 143 6.57 -15.27 -17.02
C HIS A 143 7.38 -14.29 -17.88
N VAL A 144 8.10 -13.35 -17.27
CA VAL A 144 8.91 -12.34 -17.96
C VAL A 144 10.39 -12.62 -17.74
N ASP A 145 11.19 -12.49 -18.79
CA ASP A 145 12.65 -12.53 -18.67
C ASP A 145 13.17 -11.25 -18.03
N LEU A 146 13.49 -11.33 -16.74
CA LEU A 146 14.02 -10.21 -15.98
C LEU A 146 15.44 -9.80 -16.42
N THR A 147 16.17 -10.59 -17.21
CA THR A 147 17.52 -10.23 -17.66
C THR A 147 17.53 -9.12 -18.71
N GLN A 148 16.38 -8.84 -19.32
CA GLN A 148 16.19 -7.76 -20.28
C GLN A 148 16.55 -6.37 -19.70
N SER A 149 16.77 -5.41 -20.61
CA SER A 149 17.10 -4.03 -20.23
C SER A 149 15.97 -3.40 -19.41
N LEU A 150 16.32 -2.46 -18.53
CA LEU A 150 15.34 -1.79 -17.67
C LEU A 150 14.24 -1.09 -18.50
N GLN A 151 14.58 -0.55 -19.67
CA GLN A 151 13.61 0.10 -20.54
C GLN A 151 12.56 -0.88 -21.07
N VAL A 152 12.96 -2.09 -21.46
CA VAL A 152 12.03 -3.13 -21.88
C VAL A 152 11.13 -3.53 -20.71
N LEU A 153 11.70 -3.74 -19.52
CA LEU A 153 10.94 -4.09 -18.32
C LEU A 153 9.93 -2.99 -17.93
N ARG A 154 10.28 -1.71 -18.10
CA ARG A 154 9.38 -0.57 -17.87
C ARG A 154 8.17 -0.61 -18.81
N ASN A 155 8.41 -0.85 -20.10
CA ASN A 155 7.33 -0.95 -21.09
C ASN A 155 6.40 -2.13 -20.78
N LEU A 156 6.97 -3.28 -20.41
CA LEU A 156 6.20 -4.45 -19.99
C LEU A 156 5.38 -4.17 -18.72
N ALA A 157 5.96 -3.49 -17.72
CA ALA A 157 5.26 -3.09 -16.50
C ALA A 157 4.09 -2.14 -16.79
N ALA A 158 4.25 -1.18 -17.69
CA ALA A 158 3.18 -0.27 -18.11
C ALA A 158 2.03 -1.02 -18.80
N ASN A 159 2.34 -1.98 -19.68
CA ASN A 159 1.35 -2.85 -20.30
C ASN A 159 0.60 -3.69 -19.27
N TRP A 160 1.31 -4.24 -18.28
CA TRP A 160 0.72 -4.98 -17.18
C TRP A 160 -0.20 -4.11 -16.31
N GLN A 161 0.20 -2.87 -15.99
CA GLN A 161 -0.65 -1.90 -15.31
C GLN A 161 -1.94 -1.64 -16.10
N GLY A 162 -1.82 -1.41 -17.42
CA GLY A 162 -2.95 -1.21 -18.31
C GLY A 162 -3.92 -2.40 -18.31
N PHE A 163 -3.40 -3.62 -18.40
CA PHE A 163 -4.20 -4.85 -18.29
C PHE A 163 -4.87 -4.98 -16.92
N TYR A 164 -4.12 -4.77 -15.83
CA TYR A 164 -4.62 -4.90 -14.46
C TYR A 164 -5.78 -3.94 -14.19
N ASN A 165 -5.64 -2.67 -14.58
CA ASN A 165 -6.65 -1.64 -14.30
C ASN A 165 -7.90 -1.77 -15.18
N ASN A 166 -7.76 -2.26 -16.42
CA ASN A 166 -8.86 -2.21 -17.40
C ASN A 166 -9.50 -3.56 -17.72
N LYS A 167 -8.77 -4.68 -17.58
CA LYS A 167 -9.20 -6.00 -18.06
C LYS A 167 -9.23 -7.08 -16.97
N ARG A 168 -8.39 -6.98 -15.94
CA ARG A 168 -8.29 -8.00 -14.88
C ARG A 168 -9.46 -7.92 -13.89
N PRO A 169 -10.30 -8.97 -13.76
CA PRO A 169 -11.38 -8.99 -12.76
C PRO A 169 -10.82 -9.15 -11.34
N HIS A 170 -11.45 -8.48 -10.37
CA HIS A 170 -11.09 -8.59 -8.96
C HIS A 170 -12.24 -9.15 -8.12
N SER A 171 -11.99 -10.26 -7.42
CA SER A 171 -12.97 -10.84 -6.49
C SER A 171 -13.30 -9.93 -5.31
N SER A 172 -12.39 -9.04 -4.91
CA SER A 172 -12.66 -8.02 -3.89
C SER A 172 -13.56 -6.88 -4.37
N LEU A 173 -13.85 -6.81 -5.67
CA LEU A 173 -14.68 -5.80 -6.32
C LEU A 173 -15.87 -6.45 -7.04
N ASP A 174 -16.33 -7.60 -6.56
CA ASP A 174 -17.46 -8.36 -7.13
C ASP A 174 -17.27 -8.67 -8.63
N GLY A 175 -16.03 -8.98 -9.03
CA GLY A 175 -15.67 -9.30 -10.41
C GLY A 175 -15.36 -8.08 -11.29
N LYS A 176 -15.57 -6.86 -10.82
CA LYS A 176 -15.25 -5.64 -11.57
C LYS A 176 -13.74 -5.41 -11.69
N THR A 177 -13.35 -4.75 -12.77
CA THR A 177 -11.98 -4.21 -12.92
C THR A 177 -11.83 -2.94 -12.07
N PRO A 178 -10.59 -2.53 -11.73
CA PRO A 178 -10.37 -1.30 -10.98
C PRO A 178 -11.00 -0.06 -11.64
N MET A 179 -10.87 0.05 -12.97
CA MET A 179 -11.46 1.16 -13.72
C MET A 179 -12.99 1.11 -13.72
N GLN A 180 -13.60 -0.08 -13.81
CA GLN A 180 -15.05 -0.22 -13.65
C GLN A 180 -15.50 0.18 -12.25
N LYS A 181 -14.75 -0.19 -11.20
CA LYS A 181 -15.05 0.24 -9.83
C LYS A 181 -14.92 1.76 -9.69
N PHE A 182 -13.86 2.35 -10.23
CA PHE A 182 -13.64 3.80 -10.23
C PHE A 182 -14.86 4.56 -10.78
N LYS A 183 -15.36 4.18 -11.95
CA LYS A 183 -16.57 4.77 -12.55
C LYS A 183 -17.81 4.73 -11.65
N THR A 184 -17.91 3.75 -10.74
CA THR A 184 -19.07 3.68 -9.82
C THR A 184 -19.01 4.69 -8.67
N VAL A 185 -17.82 5.19 -8.33
CA VAL A 185 -17.56 6.08 -7.18
C VAL A 185 -16.96 7.41 -7.61
N GLU A 186 -16.88 7.68 -8.92
CA GLU A 186 -16.30 8.89 -9.51
C GLU A 186 -16.99 10.16 -8.99
N LYS A 187 -18.31 10.10 -8.83
CA LYS A 187 -19.12 11.19 -8.26
C LYS A 187 -18.80 11.52 -6.80
N ASP A 188 -18.16 10.59 -6.07
CA ASP A 188 -17.85 10.74 -4.64
C ASP A 188 -16.45 11.34 -4.44
N ILE A 189 -15.71 11.62 -5.53
CA ILE A 189 -14.37 12.21 -5.50
C ILE A 189 -14.48 13.68 -5.07
N PRO A 190 -13.79 14.10 -4.01
CA PRO A 190 -13.77 15.49 -3.59
C PRO A 190 -12.98 16.33 -4.58
N ILE A 191 -13.30 17.62 -4.65
CA ILE A 191 -12.51 18.56 -5.43
C ILE A 191 -11.21 18.92 -4.70
N GLN A 192 -10.15 19.26 -5.45
CA GLN A 192 -8.84 19.57 -4.88
C GLN A 192 -8.88 20.68 -3.80
N PRO A 193 -9.64 21.79 -3.95
CA PRO A 193 -9.71 22.82 -2.91
C PRO A 193 -10.21 22.32 -1.55
N GLU A 194 -11.17 21.40 -1.52
CA GLU A 194 -11.68 20.82 -0.27
C GLU A 194 -10.62 19.96 0.42
N VAL A 195 -9.88 19.17 -0.36
CA VAL A 195 -8.77 18.35 0.16
C VAL A 195 -7.67 19.23 0.74
N THR A 196 -7.32 20.31 0.04
CA THR A 196 -6.32 21.30 0.48
C THR A 196 -6.72 21.97 1.79
N LEU A 197 -7.99 22.42 1.93
CA LEU A 197 -8.48 23.01 3.18
C LEU A 197 -8.38 22.02 4.35
N LEU A 198 -8.84 20.78 4.15
CA LEU A 198 -8.75 19.72 5.16
C LEU A 198 -7.30 19.36 5.54
N PHE A 199 -6.34 19.57 4.63
CA PHE A 199 -4.93 19.40 4.92
C PHE A 199 -4.41 20.54 5.82
N MET A 200 -4.69 21.79 5.46
CA MET A 200 -4.26 22.97 6.22
C MET A 200 -4.76 22.95 7.67
N ASP A 201 -5.99 22.50 7.88
CA ASP A 201 -6.59 22.39 9.22
C ASP A 201 -5.96 21.30 10.10
N SER A 202 -5.23 20.35 9.50
CA SER A 202 -4.83 19.12 10.21
C SER A 202 -3.50 19.17 10.96
N CYS A 203 -2.84 20.33 11.00
CA CYS A 203 -1.55 20.52 11.71
C CYS A 203 -0.54 19.39 11.40
N GLU A 204 -0.39 19.05 10.12
CA GLU A 204 0.47 17.93 9.70
C GLU A 204 1.92 18.18 10.09
N THR A 205 2.55 17.17 10.72
CA THR A 205 3.94 17.24 11.16
C THR A 205 4.79 16.29 10.34
N ILE A 206 5.96 16.75 9.95
CA ILE A 206 7.01 15.90 9.38
C ILE A 206 7.49 14.91 10.44
N TRP A 207 7.59 13.64 10.04
CA TRP A 207 7.98 12.53 10.91
C TRP A 207 9.49 12.31 10.82
N PRO A 208 10.23 12.45 11.94
CA PRO A 208 11.64 12.10 11.95
C PRO A 208 11.80 10.58 11.88
N ARG A 209 12.91 10.15 11.26
CA ARG A 209 13.29 8.74 11.17
C ARG A 209 13.54 8.08 12.54
N SER A 210 13.98 8.86 13.54
CA SER A 210 14.40 8.31 14.83
C SER A 210 13.19 7.80 15.64
N TYR A 211 13.11 6.47 15.80
CA TYR A 211 12.05 5.81 16.57
C TYR A 211 12.01 6.25 18.05
N GLU A 212 13.15 6.67 18.62
CA GLU A 212 13.24 7.17 19.99
C GLU A 212 12.42 8.46 20.20
N TYR A 213 12.42 9.37 19.24
CA TYR A 213 11.62 10.60 19.31
C TYR A 213 10.11 10.31 19.36
N LEU A 214 9.67 9.25 18.67
CA LEU A 214 8.26 8.84 18.64
C LEU A 214 7.81 8.12 19.91
N LYS A 215 8.71 7.49 20.66
CA LYS A 215 8.43 7.00 22.02
C LYS A 215 8.21 8.16 23.01
N LEU A 216 8.88 9.29 22.80
CA LEU A 216 8.72 10.49 23.63
C LEU A 216 7.40 11.22 23.35
N ARG A 217 6.92 11.24 22.08
CA ARG A 217 5.66 11.88 21.69
C ARG A 217 4.40 11.14 22.21
N ASN A 218 4.44 9.80 22.31
CA ASN A 218 3.32 8.98 22.81
C ASN A 218 3.22 8.90 24.35
N LYS A 219 4.04 9.65 25.09
CA LYS A 219 4.01 9.74 26.56
C LYS A 219 3.33 11.01 27.10
N LYS A 220 2.76 11.83 26.22
CA LYS A 220 1.84 12.92 26.56
C LYS A 220 0.42 12.52 26.19
#